data_AF-A0A0H3DD37-F1
#
_entry.id   AF-A0A0H3DD37-F1
#
_cell.length_a   1.000
_cell.length_b   1.000
_cell.length_c   1.000
_cell.angle_alpha   90.00
_cell.angle_beta   90.00
_cell.angle_gamma   90.00
#
_symmetry.space_group_name_H-M   'P 1'
#
loop_
_entity.id
_entity.type
_entity.pdbx_description
1 polymer ?
#
loop_
_entity_poly.entity_id
_entity_poly.type
_entity_poly.pdbx_seq_one_letter_code
_entity_poly.pdbx_strand_id
1 'polypeptide(L)'
;MTSVAAPYWVSELSEIVGELQRGKWMIARWEDLGPDEDLAHWQATVREACTADIDPVFIDVRRRSLTIVLNAALPAPDDEQIHLSIAAIENSRFTGRSIRAKHKPIGRH
;
A
#
# COMPACT_ATOMS: atom_id res chain seq x y z
N MET A 1 -5.42 -13.84 17.30
CA MET A 1 -4.84 -14.21 15.99
C MET A 1 -5.01 -13.00 15.07
N THR A 2 -4.01 -12.11 15.08
CA THR A 2 -3.97 -10.88 14.28
C THR A 2 -3.66 -11.28 12.84
N SER A 3 -4.70 -11.25 12.01
CA SER A 3 -4.58 -11.55 10.58
C SER A 3 -3.67 -10.52 9.93
N VAL A 4 -2.49 -10.95 9.49
CA VAL A 4 -1.58 -10.16 8.67
C VAL A 4 -2.35 -9.71 7.43
N ALA A 5 -2.58 -8.40 7.29
CA ALA A 5 -3.17 -7.86 6.07
C ALA A 5 -2.13 -8.04 4.96
N ALA A 6 -2.40 -8.96 4.02
CA ALA A 6 -1.53 -9.19 2.87
C ALA A 6 -1.31 -7.87 2.12
N PRO A 7 -0.10 -7.56 1.63
CA PRO A 7 0.17 -6.31 0.91
C PRO A 7 -0.76 -6.16 -0.29
N TYR A 8 -1.54 -5.07 -0.33
CA TYR A 8 -2.51 -4.79 -1.38
C TYR A 8 -1.89 -3.87 -2.44
N TRP A 9 -2.03 -4.26 -3.71
CA TRP A 9 -1.80 -3.39 -4.86
C TRP A 9 -3.08 -2.61 -5.14
N VAL A 10 -3.03 -1.30 -4.97
CA VAL A 10 -4.17 -0.42 -5.19
C VAL A 10 -3.77 0.64 -6.21
N SER A 11 -4.38 0.58 -7.40
CA SER A 11 -4.14 1.50 -8.50
C SER A 11 -4.97 2.79 -8.41
N GLU A 12 -5.98 2.83 -7.55
CA GLU A 12 -6.92 3.95 -7.42
C GLU A 12 -6.78 4.64 -6.06
N LEU A 13 -6.58 5.96 -6.05
CA LEU A 13 -6.42 6.77 -4.83
C LEU A 13 -7.52 6.55 -3.78
N SER A 14 -8.76 6.36 -4.23
CA SER A 14 -9.91 6.13 -3.35
C SER A 14 -9.83 4.82 -2.57
N GLU A 15 -9.29 3.77 -3.19
CA GLU A 15 -9.04 2.49 -2.54
C GLU A 15 -7.88 2.61 -1.53
N ILE A 16 -6.85 3.42 -1.83
CA ILE A 16 -5.71 3.65 -0.92
C ILE A 16 -6.23 4.27 0.38
N VAL A 17 -7.00 5.36 0.25
CA VAL A 17 -7.58 6.08 1.37
C VAL A 17 -8.51 5.17 2.17
N GLY A 18 -9.37 4.39 1.50
CA GLY A 18 -10.29 3.46 2.15
C GLY A 18 -9.59 2.36 2.95
N GLU A 19 -8.46 1.86 2.48
CA GLU A 19 -7.70 0.82 3.20
C GLU A 19 -6.90 1.42 4.37
N LEU A 20 -6.32 2.62 4.20
CA LEU A 20 -5.67 3.37 5.29
C LEU A 20 -6.65 3.71 6.42
N GLN A 21 -7.89 4.07 6.08
CA GLN A 21 -8.95 4.31 7.07
C GLN A 21 -9.29 3.06 7.88
N ARG A 22 -9.15 1.87 7.27
CA ARG A 22 -9.42 0.57 7.91
C ARG A 22 -8.23 0.07 8.75
N GLY A 23 -7.17 0.86 8.88
CA GLY A 23 -5.94 0.47 9.58
C GLY A 23 -5.11 -0.54 8.84
N LYS A 24 -5.34 -0.68 7.53
CA LYS A 24 -4.43 -1.41 6.68
C LYS A 24 -3.34 -0.46 6.21
N TRP A 25 -2.21 -1.04 5.89
CA TRP A 25 -1.05 -0.36 5.35
C TRP A 25 -0.73 -0.99 4.00
N MET A 26 0.06 -0.29 3.20
CA MET A 26 0.38 -0.74 1.85
C MET A 26 1.85 -0.48 1.53
N ILE A 27 2.31 -1.14 0.48
CA ILE A 27 3.63 -0.92 -0.09
C ILE A 27 3.43 -0.61 -1.57
N ALA A 28 3.84 0.57 -1.99
CA ALA A 28 3.85 1.00 -3.39
C ALA A 28 5.23 0.76 -4.01
N ARG A 29 5.26 0.29 -5.26
CA ARG A 29 6.49 0.19 -6.07
C ARG A 29 6.60 1.45 -6.91
N TRP A 30 7.79 2.03 -7.00
CA TRP A 30 7.99 3.29 -7.75
C TRP A 30 7.67 3.14 -9.24
N GLU A 31 7.96 1.96 -9.81
CA GLU A 31 7.63 1.60 -11.20
C GLU A 31 6.12 1.57 -11.51
N ASP A 32 5.26 1.54 -10.48
CA ASP A 32 3.80 1.55 -10.64
C ASP A 32 3.18 2.94 -10.38
N LEU A 33 3.97 3.95 -9.99
CA LEU A 33 3.45 5.27 -9.57
C LEU A 33 2.97 6.15 -10.73
N GLY A 34 3.11 5.69 -11.97
CA GLY A 34 2.69 6.40 -13.18
C GLY A 34 3.86 6.66 -14.14
N PRO A 35 3.58 7.30 -15.30
CA PRO A 35 4.54 7.44 -16.41
C PRO A 35 5.80 8.24 -16.05
N ASP A 36 5.74 9.09 -15.01
CA ASP A 36 6.87 9.92 -14.58
C ASP A 36 7.62 9.36 -13.36
N GLU A 37 7.17 8.22 -12.80
CA GLU A 37 7.71 7.63 -11.55
C GLU A 37 7.87 8.66 -10.41
N ASP A 38 7.08 9.74 -10.45
CA ASP A 38 7.23 10.88 -9.55
C ASP A 38 6.63 10.55 -8.19
N LEU A 39 7.50 10.01 -7.33
CA LEU A 39 7.19 9.69 -5.96
C LEU A 39 6.67 10.90 -5.17
N ALA A 40 7.23 12.10 -5.42
CA ALA A 40 6.85 13.28 -4.66
C ALA A 40 5.45 13.74 -5.04
N HIS A 41 5.14 13.74 -6.34
CA HIS A 41 3.80 14.02 -6.84
C HIS A 41 2.79 12.99 -6.30
N TRP A 42 3.10 11.70 -6.38
CA TRP A 42 2.23 10.66 -5.86
C TRP A 42 1.96 10.78 -4.35
N GLN A 43 3.00 11.02 -3.54
CA GLN A 43 2.85 11.23 -2.09
C GLN A 43 1.98 12.46 -1.78
N ALA A 44 2.11 13.54 -2.55
CA ALA A 44 1.27 14.72 -2.41
C ALA A 44 -0.20 14.40 -2.73
N THR A 45 -0.46 13.69 -3.83
CA THR A 45 -1.83 13.31 -4.23
C THR A 45 -2.49 12.38 -3.20
N VAL A 46 -1.74 11.43 -2.62
CA VAL A 46 -2.25 10.58 -1.53
C VAL A 46 -2.59 11.43 -0.30
N ARG A 47 -1.71 12.36 0.08
CA ARG A 47 -1.96 13.28 1.22
C ARG A 47 -3.21 14.14 0.99
N GLU A 48 -3.39 14.69 -0.20
CA GLU A 48 -4.54 15.51 -0.56
C GLU A 48 -5.86 14.72 -0.57
N ALA A 49 -5.80 13.44 -0.91
CA ALA A 49 -6.97 12.56 -0.90
C ALA A 49 -7.35 12.07 0.51
N CYS A 50 -6.42 12.12 1.47
CA CYS A 50 -6.70 11.75 2.86
C CYS A 50 -7.61 12.77 3.55
N THR A 51 -8.58 12.27 4.32
CA THR A 51 -9.45 13.07 5.20
C THR A 51 -8.75 13.35 6.53
N ALA A 52 -9.31 14.27 7.34
CA ALA A 52 -8.69 14.73 8.60
C ALA A 52 -8.46 13.62 9.65
N ASP A 53 -9.10 12.46 9.51
CA ASP A 53 -8.96 11.26 10.35
C ASP A 53 -7.83 10.31 9.89
N ILE A 54 -7.17 10.62 8.78
CA ILE A 54 -6.06 9.83 8.24
C ILE A 54 -4.80 10.70 8.22
N ASP A 55 -3.78 10.28 8.96
CA ASP A 55 -2.47 10.92 8.97
C ASP A 55 -1.46 10.03 8.21
N PRO A 56 -1.33 10.18 6.88
CA PRO A 56 -0.52 9.28 6.07
C PRO A 56 0.98 9.53 6.29
N VAL A 57 1.67 8.47 6.74
CA VAL A 57 3.13 8.42 6.89
C VAL A 57 3.71 7.58 5.76
N PHE A 58 4.78 8.11 5.15
CA PHE A 58 5.48 7.49 4.04
C PHE A 58 6.89 7.11 4.48
N ILE A 59 7.25 5.84 4.29
CA ILE A 59 8.58 5.31 4.60
C ILE A 59 9.20 4.80 3.29
N ASP A 60 10.19 5.53 2.79
CA ASP A 60 10.85 5.22 1.52
C ASP A 60 11.99 4.21 1.71
N VAL A 61 11.84 3.03 1.08
CA VAL A 61 12.87 2.00 1.00
C VAL A 61 13.60 2.14 -0.33
N ARG A 62 14.45 3.18 -0.43
CA ARG A 62 15.11 3.59 -1.68
C ARG A 62 15.89 2.47 -2.39
N ARG A 63 16.56 1.59 -1.64
CA ARG A 63 17.33 0.47 -2.20
C ARG A 63 16.48 -0.54 -2.98
N ARG A 64 15.17 -0.58 -2.73
CA ARG A 64 14.22 -1.48 -3.38
C ARG A 64 13.22 -0.75 -4.28
N SER A 65 13.31 0.58 -4.37
CA SER A 65 12.33 1.45 -5.05
C SER A 65 10.90 1.19 -4.56
N LEU A 66 10.73 1.13 -3.23
CA LEU A 66 9.45 0.91 -2.56
C LEU A 66 9.14 2.04 -1.59
N THR A 67 7.86 2.32 -1.37
CA THR A 67 7.38 3.21 -0.31
C THR A 67 6.29 2.51 0.48
N ILE A 68 6.44 2.47 1.80
CA ILE A 68 5.42 1.97 2.72
C ILE A 68 4.52 3.15 3.09
N VAL A 69 3.20 2.94 3.05
CA VAL A 69 2.22 3.94 3.50
C VAL A 69 1.38 3.35 4.63
N LEU A 70 1.26 4.11 5.70
CA LEU A 70 0.49 3.76 6.89
C LEU A 70 -0.20 4.99 7.47
N ASN A 71 -1.27 4.78 8.24
CA ASN A 71 -1.94 5.83 8.98
C ASN A 71 -1.32 5.94 10.38
N ALA A 72 -0.73 7.09 10.74
CA ALA A 72 -0.09 7.31 12.04
C ALA A 72 -1.06 7.22 13.22
N ALA A 73 -2.35 7.42 12.97
CA ALA A 73 -3.39 7.28 13.99
C ALA A 73 -3.64 5.81 14.41
N LEU A 74 -3.03 4.84 13.71
CA LEU A 74 -3.28 3.41 13.90
C LEU A 74 -1.96 2.67 14.19
N PRO A 75 -2.02 1.47 14.82
CA PRO A 75 -0.82 0.71 15.13
C PRO A 75 0.02 0.42 13.89
N ALA A 76 1.31 0.77 13.96
CA ALA A 76 2.26 0.48 12.90
C ALA A 76 2.50 -1.05 12.79
N PRO A 77 2.76 -1.57 11.58
CA PRO A 77 3.20 -2.94 11.41
C PRO A 77 4.55 -3.17 12.09
N ASP A 78 4.76 -4.38 12.61
CA ASP A 78 6.06 -4.78 13.14
C ASP A 78 7.07 -5.11 12.02
N ASP A 79 8.35 -5.22 12.40
CA ASP A 79 9.44 -5.49 11.46
C ASP A 79 9.23 -6.80 10.67
N GLU A 80 8.69 -7.84 11.30
CA GLU A 80 8.44 -9.12 10.66
C GLU A 80 7.36 -8.99 9.57
N GLN A 81 6.28 -8.28 9.86
CA GLN A 81 5.21 -7.97 8.92
C GLN A 81 5.71 -7.16 7.73
N ILE A 82 6.58 -6.17 7.98
CA ILE A 82 7.23 -5.37 6.93
C ILE A 82 8.08 -6.27 6.04
N HIS A 83 8.96 -7.10 6.62
CA HIS A 83 9.84 -8.00 5.89
C HIS A 83 9.07 -9.01 5.03
N LEU A 84 8.02 -9.63 5.58
CA LEU A 84 7.18 -10.59 4.86
C LEU A 84 6.45 -9.95 3.67
N SER A 85 5.99 -8.71 3.85
CA SER A 85 5.24 -8.00 2.80
C SER A 85 6.16 -7.51 1.68
N ILE A 86 7.36 -7.01 2.01
CA ILE A 86 8.39 -6.69 1.01
C ILE A 86 8.77 -7.96 0.23
N ALA A 87 9.02 -9.08 0.92
CA ALA A 87 9.38 -10.33 0.26
C ALA A 87 8.27 -10.84 -0.67
N ALA A 88 7.00 -10.71 -0.27
CA ALA A 88 5.86 -11.05 -1.13
C ALA A 88 5.82 -10.20 -2.40
N ILE A 89 6.03 -8.88 -2.28
CA ILE A 89 6.08 -7.94 -3.41
C ILE A 89 7.24 -8.24 -4.34
N GLU A 90 8.44 -8.46 -3.80
CA GLU A 90 9.60 -8.83 -4.62
C GLU A 90 9.38 -10.15 -5.37
N ASN A 91 8.77 -11.13 -4.71
CA ASN A 91 8.40 -12.41 -5.35
C ASN A 91 7.35 -12.19 -6.46
N SER A 92 6.35 -11.33 -6.24
CA SER A 92 5.38 -10.98 -7.29
C SER A 92 6.02 -10.27 -8.48
N ARG A 93 6.98 -9.38 -8.22
CA ARG A 93 7.77 -8.68 -9.25
C ARG A 93 8.57 -9.65 -10.09
N PHE A 94 9.20 -10.64 -9.45
CA PHE A 94 9.97 -11.67 -10.12
C PHE A 94 9.10 -12.64 -10.93
N THR A 95 7.93 -13.01 -10.40
CA THR A 95 7.05 -14.00 -11.03
C THR A 95 6.02 -13.43 -12.00
N GLY A 96 5.88 -12.10 -12.07
CA GLY A 96 4.85 -11.42 -12.86
C GLY A 96 3.42 -11.66 -12.36
N ARG A 97 3.24 -12.29 -11.19
CA ARG A 97 1.92 -12.65 -10.66
C ARG A 97 1.44 -11.55 -9.71
N SER A 98 0.42 -10.81 -10.11
CA SER A 98 -0.18 -9.76 -9.27
C SER A 98 -0.60 -10.29 -7.90
N ILE A 99 -0.20 -9.60 -6.83
CA ILE A 99 -0.73 -9.77 -5.46
C ILE A 99 -2.11 -9.12 -5.39
N ARG A 100 -3.02 -9.52 -6.29
CA ARG A 100 -4.42 -9.14 -6.16
C ARG A 100 -5.04 -10.12 -5.18
N ALA A 101 -5.31 -9.66 -3.95
CA ALA A 101 -6.30 -10.34 -3.14
C ALA A 101 -7.58 -10.39 -3.99
N LYS A 102 -8.06 -11.59 -4.30
CA LYS A 102 -9.31 -11.77 -5.04
C LYS A 102 -10.43 -11.10 -4.24
N HIS A 103 -10.71 -9.84 -4.50
CA HIS A 103 -11.96 -9.22 -4.11
C HIS A 103 -13.00 -9.92 -4.97
N LYS A 104 -13.63 -10.96 -4.41
CA LYS A 104 -14.82 -11.55 -4.99
C LYS A 104 -15.85 -10.42 -4.99
N PRO A 105 -16.30 -9.91 -6.16
CA PRO A 105 -17.40 -8.96 -6.15
C PRO A 105 -18.56 -9.70 -5.49
N ILE A 106 -19.06 -9.15 -4.38
CA ILE A 106 -20.29 -9.62 -3.77
C ILE A 106 -21.37 -9.21 -4.77
N GLY A 107 -21.67 -10.11 -5.70
CA GLY A 107 -22.75 -9.96 -6.65
C GLY A 107 -24.04 -9.72 -5.87
N ARG A 108 -24.62 -8.54 -6.03
CA ARG A 108 -26.02 -8.30 -5.72
C ARG A 108 -26.83 -8.81 -6.91
N HIS A 109 -27.53 -9.92 -6.73
CA HIS A 109 -28.79 -10.24 -7.40
C HIS A 109 -29.62 -11.12 -6.46
#